data_AF-A0A0M3HII0-F1
#
_entry.id   AF-A0A0M3HII0-F1
#
_cell.length_a   1.000
_cell.length_b   1.000
_cell.length_c   1.000
_cell.angle_alpha   90.00
_cell.angle_beta   90.00
_cell.angle_gamma   90.00
#
_symmetry.space_group_name_H-M   'P 1'
#
loop_
_entity.id
_entity.type
_entity.pdbx_description
1 polymer ?
#
loop_
_entity_poly.entity_id
_entity_poly.type
_entity_poly.pdbx_seq_one_letter_code
_entity_poly.pdbx_strand_id
1 'polypeptide(L)'
;MFGDVFLNKLRATNFKADLLKHISIIDTPGILTGDKQVAARGYDFSKIIKFLSNKVDLIFLLFDANKLDISDEYKQVIEILDGCDDKIRIVLNKADSVRPRELVRVRGALMWALGKIMKCPEVPKVMNLNS
;
A
#
# COMPACT_ATOMS: atom_id res chain seq x y z
N MET A 1 12.62 -17.49 8.98
CA MET A 1 11.36 -17.33 9.73
C MET A 1 11.37 -15.92 10.34
N PHE A 2 10.26 -15.18 10.35
CA PHE A 2 10.22 -13.72 10.66
C PHE A 2 10.40 -13.35 12.15
N GLY A 3 10.69 -14.32 13.02
CA GLY A 3 10.92 -14.12 14.45
C GLY A 3 9.64 -13.93 15.28
N ASP A 4 9.76 -14.13 16.59
CA ASP A 4 8.62 -14.14 17.52
C ASP A 4 7.95 -12.77 17.67
N VAL A 5 8.71 -11.68 17.53
CA VAL A 5 8.18 -10.31 17.61
C VAL A 5 7.13 -10.05 16.52
N PHE A 6 7.37 -10.53 15.30
CA PHE A 6 6.40 -10.42 14.22
C PHE A 6 5.20 -11.34 14.46
N LEU A 7 5.43 -12.60 14.82
CA LEU A 7 4.36 -13.58 15.04
C LEU A 7 3.40 -13.14 16.15
N ASN A 8 3.89 -12.50 17.20
CA ASN A 8 3.07 -11.94 18.28
C ASN A 8 2.16 -10.79 17.82
N LYS A 9 2.52 -10.11 16.73
CA LYS A 9 1.75 -9.03 16.10
C LYS A 9 0.87 -9.52 14.95
N LEU A 10 1.09 -10.73 14.45
CA LEU A 10 0.25 -11.33 13.42
C LEU A 10 -1.06 -11.83 14.06
N ARG A 11 -2.18 -11.48 13.42
CA ARG A 11 -3.52 -11.93 13.80
C ARG A 11 -4.22 -12.49 12.57
N ALA A 12 -4.97 -13.56 12.79
CA ALA A 12 -5.86 -14.15 11.79
C ALA A 12 -7.27 -14.12 12.37
N THR A 13 -8.22 -13.61 11.58
CA THR A 13 -9.63 -13.53 11.95
C THR A 13 -10.45 -14.13 10.82
N ASN A 14 -11.52 -14.85 11.18
CA ASN A 14 -12.44 -15.46 10.23
C ASN A 14 -13.81 -14.82 10.39
N PHE A 15 -14.40 -14.39 9.28
CA PHE A 15 -15.73 -13.81 9.25
C PHE A 15 -16.62 -14.59 8.28
N LYS A 16 -17.92 -14.68 8.59
CA LYS A 16 -18.91 -15.24 7.67
C LYS A 16 -19.30 -14.16 6.67
N ALA A 17 -18.65 -14.16 5.51
CA ALA A 17 -19.03 -13.35 4.36
C ALA A 17 -18.81 -14.18 3.09
N ASP A 18 -19.76 -14.14 2.16
CA ASP A 18 -19.67 -14.94 0.93
C ASP A 18 -18.42 -14.61 0.11
N LEU A 19 -18.01 -13.33 0.10
CA LEU A 19 -16.77 -12.89 -0.54
C LEU A 19 -15.53 -13.60 -0.01
N LEU A 20 -15.45 -13.85 1.30
CA LEU A 20 -14.30 -14.48 1.94
C LEU A 20 -14.18 -15.99 1.65
N LYS A 21 -15.16 -16.57 0.96
CA LYS A 21 -15.03 -17.93 0.38
C LYS A 21 -14.14 -17.95 -0.86
N HIS A 22 -13.94 -16.79 -1.48
CA HIS A 22 -13.22 -16.65 -2.74
C HIS A 22 -11.90 -15.90 -2.60
N ILE A 23 -11.79 -15.01 -1.60
CA ILE A 23 -10.58 -14.21 -1.38
C ILE A 23 -10.19 -14.22 0.10
N SER A 24 -8.89 -14.04 0.34
CA SER A 24 -8.34 -13.69 1.66
C SER A 24 -7.75 -12.29 1.59
N ILE A 25 -7.96 -11.50 2.63
CA ILE A 25 -7.42 -10.14 2.73
C ILE A 25 -6.33 -10.15 3.78
N ILE A 26 -5.16 -9.62 3.41
CA ILE A 26 -4.05 -9.38 4.34
C ILE A 26 -4.02 -7.88 4.57
N ASP A 27 -4.35 -7.47 5.80
CA ASP A 27 -4.18 -6.10 6.23
C ASP A 27 -2.77 -5.92 6.82
N THR A 28 -2.08 -4.87 6.38
CA THR A 28 -0.72 -4.55 6.83
C THR A 28 -0.76 -3.34 7.76
N PRO A 29 0.07 -3.29 8.81
CA PRO A 29 0.21 -2.09 9.63
C PRO A 29 0.50 -0.87 8.76
N GLY A 30 -0.05 0.29 9.14
CA GLY A 30 0.20 1.54 8.45
C GLY A 30 1.70 1.82 8.31
N ILE A 31 2.09 2.31 7.14
CA ILE A 31 3.46 2.79 6.90
C ILE A 31 3.65 4.03 7.76
N LEU A 32 4.68 3.98 8.60
CA LEU A 32 4.92 4.96 9.65
C LEU A 32 5.71 6.12 9.08
N THR A 33 5.58 7.28 9.70
CA THR A 33 6.37 8.46 9.36
C THR A 33 7.36 8.73 10.50
N GLY A 34 8.65 8.53 10.23
CA GLY A 34 9.76 8.89 11.12
C GLY A 34 10.47 7.73 11.83
N ASP A 35 11.80 7.87 11.98
CA ASP A 35 12.73 6.82 12.41
C ASP A 35 12.39 6.16 13.76
N LYS A 36 11.85 6.94 14.71
CA LYS A 36 11.48 6.44 16.04
C LYS A 36 10.38 5.37 15.98
N GLN A 37 9.42 5.54 15.07
CA GLN A 37 8.31 4.61 14.93
C GLN A 37 8.75 3.32 14.21
N VAL A 38 9.64 3.45 13.23
CA VAL A 38 10.26 2.32 12.53
C VAL A 38 11.08 1.46 13.49
N ALA A 39 11.93 2.09 14.32
CA ALA A 39 12.73 1.40 15.33
C ALA A 39 11.86 0.67 16.38
N ALA A 40 10.72 1.26 16.76
CA ALA A 40 9.77 0.65 17.71
C ALA A 40 9.03 -0.58 17.15
N ARG A 41 9.04 -0.81 15.84
CA ARG A 41 8.33 -1.93 15.21
C ARG A 41 8.94 -3.29 15.60
N GLY A 42 10.25 -3.35 15.81
CA GLY A 42 10.95 -4.53 16.34
C GLY A 42 11.05 -5.72 15.38
N TYR A 43 10.75 -5.52 14.10
CA TYR A 43 10.91 -6.52 13.04
C TYR A 43 11.19 -5.83 11.70
N ASP A 44 11.76 -6.58 10.76
CA ASP A 44 12.10 -6.11 9.41
C ASP A 44 10.85 -6.07 8.52
N PHE A 45 10.20 -4.90 8.48
CA PHE A 45 8.98 -4.68 7.69
C PHE A 45 9.20 -4.91 6.20
N SER A 46 10.33 -4.44 5.68
CA SER A 46 10.73 -4.59 4.28
C SER A 46 10.80 -6.05 3.84
N LYS A 47 11.42 -6.92 4.65
CA LYS A 47 11.46 -8.37 4.38
C LYS A 47 10.07 -9.01 4.36
N ILE A 48 9.17 -8.59 5.25
CA ILE A 48 7.80 -9.11 5.30
C ILE A 48 7.03 -8.69 4.06
N ILE A 49 7.10 -7.41 3.68
CA ILE A 49 6.44 -6.90 2.47
C ILE A 49 6.94 -7.65 1.23
N LYS A 50 8.25 -7.86 1.08
CA LYS A 50 8.80 -8.63 -0.04
C LYS A 50 8.34 -10.08 -0.05
N PHE A 51 8.23 -10.69 1.12
CA PHE A 51 7.70 -12.05 1.23
C PHE A 51 6.23 -12.13 0.83
N LEU A 52 5.41 -11.19 1.31
CA LEU A 52 3.98 -11.14 1.00
C LEU A 52 3.74 -10.83 -0.48
N SER A 53 4.49 -9.91 -1.09
CA SER A 53 4.34 -9.56 -2.51
C SER A 53 4.49 -10.76 -3.45
N ASN A 54 5.33 -11.73 -3.07
CA ASN A 54 5.54 -12.97 -3.82
C ASN A 54 4.42 -14.01 -3.62
N LYS A 55 3.52 -13.81 -2.66
CA LYS A 55 2.45 -14.75 -2.28
C LYS A 55 1.04 -14.26 -2.60
N VAL A 56 0.87 -12.96 -2.83
CA VAL A 56 -0.43 -12.37 -3.14
C VAL A 56 -0.66 -12.23 -4.64
N ASP A 57 -1.92 -12.23 -5.04
CA ASP A 57 -2.36 -12.00 -6.42
C ASP A 57 -2.48 -10.50 -6.75
N LEU A 58 -2.86 -9.68 -5.77
CA LEU A 58 -3.05 -8.23 -5.92
C LEU A 58 -2.47 -7.47 -4.73
N ILE A 59 -1.96 -6.27 -4.98
CA ILE A 59 -1.41 -5.36 -3.98
C ILE A 59 -2.09 -4.01 -4.14
N PHE A 60 -2.76 -3.53 -3.09
CA PHE A 60 -3.41 -2.22 -3.09
C PHE A 60 -2.53 -1.19 -2.39
N LEU A 61 -2.13 -0.15 -3.12
CA LEU A 61 -1.43 1.02 -2.57
C LEU A 61 -2.44 2.14 -2.36
N LEU A 62 -2.74 2.47 -1.11
CA LEU A 62 -3.72 3.49 -0.76
C LEU A 62 -3.05 4.85 -0.55
N PHE A 63 -3.67 5.90 -1.11
CA PHE A 63 -3.29 7.31 -0.95
C PHE A 63 -4.51 8.13 -0.54
N ASP A 64 -4.36 9.06 0.41
CA ASP A 64 -5.44 9.99 0.80
C ASP A 64 -5.46 11.19 -0.15
N ALA A 65 -6.61 11.47 -0.76
CA ALA A 65 -6.77 12.56 -1.72
C ALA A 65 -6.50 13.95 -1.12
N ASN A 66 -6.65 14.13 0.19
CA ASN A 66 -6.45 15.41 0.87
C ASN A 66 -5.01 15.61 1.36
N LYS A 67 -4.24 14.53 1.49
CA LYS A 67 -2.89 14.52 2.08
C LYS A 67 -1.97 13.63 1.26
N LEU A 68 -1.73 14.06 0.03
CA LEU A 68 -0.83 13.36 -0.87
C LEU A 68 0.62 13.62 -0.46
N ASP A 69 1.09 12.84 0.52
CA ASP A 69 2.48 12.83 0.96
C ASP A 69 3.02 11.40 0.89
N ILE A 70 4.17 11.23 0.24
CA ILE A 70 4.82 9.93 0.07
C ILE A 70 6.08 9.94 0.93
N SER A 71 5.97 9.34 2.12
CA SER A 71 7.09 9.24 3.06
C SER A 71 8.22 8.39 2.50
N ASP A 72 9.44 8.54 3.04
CA ASP A 72 10.59 7.76 2.59
C ASP A 72 10.42 6.26 2.86
N GLU A 73 9.76 5.87 3.96
CA GLU A 73 9.40 4.45 4.19
C GLU A 73 8.42 3.94 3.13
N TYR A 74 7.46 4.77 2.69
CA TYR A 74 6.54 4.40 1.61
C TYR A 74 7.26 4.23 0.27
N LYS A 75 8.23 5.11 -0.03
CA LYS A 75 9.08 4.97 -1.23
C LYS A 75 9.86 3.66 -1.21
N GLN A 76 10.48 3.32 -0.06
CA GLN A 76 11.20 2.05 0.11
C GLN A 76 10.27 0.85 -0.11
N VAL A 77 9.03 0.92 0.38
CA VAL A 77 8.03 -0.13 0.12
C VAL A 77 7.75 -0.28 -1.37
N ILE A 78 7.53 0.82 -2.09
CA ILE A 78 7.31 0.78 -3.55
C ILE A 78 8.53 0.17 -4.27
N GLU A 79 9.75 0.54 -3.87
CA GLU A 79 10.98 -0.03 -4.43
C GLU A 79 11.14 -1.53 -4.14
N ILE A 80 10.70 -2.00 -2.98
CA ILE A 80 10.70 -3.44 -2.65
C ILE A 80 9.73 -4.22 -3.53
N LEU A 81 8.64 -3.57 -3.96
CA LEU A 81 7.63 -4.14 -4.85
C LEU A 81 8.06 -4.16 -6.33
N ASP A 82 9.27 -3.71 -6.65
CA ASP A 82 9.86 -3.82 -7.99
C ASP A 82 9.79 -5.28 -8.49
N GLY A 83 9.26 -5.47 -9.70
CA GLY A 83 8.99 -6.77 -10.30
C GLY A 83 7.65 -7.40 -9.91
N CYS A 84 6.77 -6.68 -9.21
CA CYS A 84 5.38 -7.06 -8.93
C CYS A 84 4.38 -6.01 -9.47
N ASP A 85 4.81 -5.18 -10.42
CA ASP A 85 4.06 -4.02 -10.93
C ASP A 85 2.68 -4.40 -11.49
N ASP A 86 2.57 -5.57 -12.12
CA ASP A 86 1.33 -6.13 -12.68
C ASP A 86 0.25 -6.39 -11.60
N LYS A 87 0.69 -6.66 -10.37
CA LYS A 87 -0.17 -6.90 -9.20
C LYS A 87 -0.63 -5.62 -8.52
N ILE A 88 0.04 -4.49 -8.78
CA ILE A 88 -0.21 -3.24 -8.07
C ILE A 88 -1.48 -2.56 -8.59
N ARG A 89 -2.33 -2.13 -7.66
CA ARG A 89 -3.50 -1.27 -7.90
C ARG A 89 -3.40 -0.06 -6.98
N ILE A 90 -3.44 1.12 -7.56
CA ILE A 90 -3.40 2.37 -6.80
C ILE A 90 -4.84 2.73 -6.43
N VAL A 91 -5.07 3.06 -5.17
CA VAL A 91 -6.37 3.51 -4.68
C VAL A 91 -6.22 4.92 -4.14
N LEU A 92 -6.98 5.86 -4.73
CA LEU A 92 -7.12 7.20 -4.18
C LEU A 92 -8.35 7.22 -3.26
N ASN A 93 -8.08 7.19 -1.96
CA ASN A 93 -9.08 7.15 -0.90
C ASN A 93 -9.59 8.57 -0.57
N LYS A 94 -10.84 8.66 -0.12
CA LYS A 94 -11.53 9.93 0.20
C LYS A 94 -11.59 10.89 -0.99
N ALA A 95 -11.73 10.36 -2.20
CA ALA A 95 -11.80 11.19 -3.41
C ALA A 95 -13.03 12.10 -3.43
N ASP A 96 -14.08 11.72 -2.71
CA ASP A 96 -15.33 12.45 -2.52
C ASP A 96 -15.18 13.73 -1.69
N SER A 97 -14.16 13.82 -0.82
CA SER A 97 -13.90 15.01 -0.01
C SER A 97 -13.17 16.12 -0.79
N VAL A 98 -12.77 15.85 -2.03
CA VAL A 98 -12.03 16.76 -2.90
C VAL A 98 -12.89 17.16 -4.08
N ARG A 99 -12.84 18.44 -4.48
CA ARG A 99 -13.63 18.91 -5.63
C ARG A 99 -13.16 18.24 -6.93
N PRO A 100 -14.05 17.95 -7.91
CA PRO A 100 -13.66 17.24 -9.13
C PRO A 100 -12.45 17.83 -9.87
N ARG A 101 -12.35 19.16 -9.94
CA ARG A 101 -11.22 19.85 -10.58
C ARG A 101 -9.90 19.66 -9.83
N GLU A 102 -9.96 19.60 -8.51
CA GLU A 102 -8.81 19.38 -7.65
C GLU A 102 -8.38 17.91 -7.68
N LEU A 103 -9.33 16.98 -7.75
CA LEU A 103 -9.06 15.55 -7.88
C LEU A 103 -8.21 15.21 -9.10
N VAL A 104 -8.46 15.87 -10.24
CA VAL A 104 -7.62 15.72 -11.45
C VAL A 104 -6.16 16.15 -11.18
N ARG A 105 -5.97 17.24 -10.41
CA ARG A 105 -4.63 17.73 -10.05
C ARG A 105 -3.94 16.79 -9.06
N VAL A 106 -4.66 16.29 -8.06
CA VAL A 106 -4.16 15.31 -7.08
C VAL A 106 -3.73 14.03 -7.79
N ARG A 107 -4.56 13.51 -8.70
CA ARG A 107 -4.19 12.35 -9.53
C ARG A 107 -2.95 12.61 -10.37
N GLY A 108 -2.84 13.79 -11.00
CA GLY A 108 -1.64 14.16 -11.76
C GLY A 108 -0.38 14.20 -10.89
N ALA A 109 -0.46 14.81 -9.71
CA ALA A 109 0.65 14.87 -8.76
C ALA A 109 1.06 13.48 -8.26
N LEU A 110 0.09 12.60 -7.96
CA LEU A 110 0.34 11.21 -7.58
C LEU A 110 1.08 10.46 -8.69
N MET A 111 0.56 10.51 -9.91
CA MET A 111 1.15 9.82 -11.05
C MET A 111 2.56 10.32 -11.34
N TRP A 112 2.80 11.62 -11.21
CA TRP A 112 4.14 12.20 -11.36
C TRP A 112 5.11 11.74 -10.28
N ALA A 113 4.66 11.69 -9.02
CA ALA A 113 5.50 11.21 -7.92
C ALA A 113 5.82 9.72 -8.07
N LEU A 114 4.83 8.90 -8.44
CA LEU A 114 5.02 7.46 -8.67
C LEU A 114 5.89 7.18 -9.89
N GLY A 115 5.77 7.95 -10.98
CA GLY A 115 6.62 7.79 -12.16
C GLY A 115 8.11 8.07 -11.91
N LYS A 116 8.48 8.69 -10.77
CA LYS A 116 9.87 8.83 -10.35
C LYS A 116 10.40 7.65 -9.55
N ILE A 117 9.51 6.87 -8.95
CA ILE A 117 9.85 5.79 -8.00
C ILE A 117 9.69 4.44 -8.70
N MET A 118 8.56 4.23 -9.39
CA MET A 118 8.29 3.03 -10.15
C MET A 118 9.08 3.05 -11.47
N LYS A 119 9.75 1.94 -11.77
CA LYS A 119 10.54 1.77 -13.00
C LYS A 119 9.70 1.26 -14.17
N CYS A 120 8.45 0.90 -13.94
CA CYS A 120 7.55 0.38 -14.96
C CYS A 120 7.02 1.51 -15.88
N PRO A 121 7.07 1.33 -17.22
CA PRO A 121 6.49 2.28 -18.16
C PRO A 121 4.96 2.23 -18.22
N GLU A 122 4.33 1.18 -17.68
CA GLU A 122 2.87 1.05 -17.66
C GLU A 122 2.25 1.82 -16.48
N VAL A 123 1.23 2.63 -16.78
CA VAL A 123 0.49 3.42 -15.79
C VAL A 123 -0.30 2.46 -14.90
N PRO A 124 -0.01 2.36 -13.58
CA PRO A 124 -0.76 1.46 -12.73
C PRO A 124 -2.23 1.90 -12.66
N LYS A 125 -3.13 0.92 -12.61
CA LYS A 125 -4.58 1.20 -12.61
C LYS A 125 -4.96 1.91 -11.31
N VAL A 126 -5.42 3.17 -11.44
CA VAL A 126 -5.91 3.99 -10.32
C VAL A 126 -7.43 3.80 -10.18
N MET A 127 -7.88 3.38 -8.99
CA MET A 127 -9.28 3.28 -8.61
C MET A 127 -9.62 4.37 -7.58
N ASN A 128 -10.78 5.01 -7.73
CA ASN A 128 -11.29 5.93 -6.73
C ASN A 128 -12.19 5.15 -5.78
N LEU A 129 -11.93 5.23 -4.48
CA LEU A 129 -12.82 4.68 -3.47
C LEU A 129 -13.59 5.83 -2.81
N ASN A 130 -14.92 5.81 -2.92
CA ASN A 130 -15.79 6.71 -2.18
C ASN A 130 -16.10 6.04 -0.84
N SER A 131 -15.96 6.78 0.26
CA SER A 131 -16.30 6.29 1.61
C SER A 131 -17.78 6.45 1.93
#